data_AF-A0A4S4BX91-F1
#
_entry.id   AF-A0A4S4BX91-F1
#
_cell.length_a   1.000
_cell.length_b   1.000
_cell.length_c   1.000
_cell.angle_alpha   90.00
_cell.angle_beta   90.00
_cell.angle_gamma   90.00
#
_symmetry.space_group_name_H-M   'P 1'
#
loop_
_entity.id
_entity.type
_entity.pdbx_description
1 polymer ?
#
loop_
_entity_poly.entity_id
_entity_poly.type
_entity_poly.pdbx_seq_one_letter_code
_entity_poly.pdbx_strand_id
1 'polypeptide(L)'
;MVKIYVPSTYNIDQPIDNTPYVNKSLEEFSRMFGGATAINGTGSWLSDDNKLIKEKVTIVYSYAEDLDKTKINQVVDYAKSLKEELKQSSVSLEVNGKMYFIE
;
A
#
# COMPACT_ATOMS: atom_id res chain seq x y z
N MET A 1 -3.47 2.61 13.80
CA MET A 1 -4.02 2.36 12.44
C MET A 1 -2.88 2.26 11.45
N VAL A 2 -2.93 1.27 10.57
CA VAL A 2 -1.98 1.10 9.45
C VAL A 2 -2.77 1.08 8.15
N LYS A 3 -2.27 1.77 7.12
CA LYS A 3 -2.78 1.69 5.75
C LYS A 3 -1.65 1.40 4.78
N ILE A 4 -1.93 0.59 3.77
CA ILE A 4 -1.08 0.40 2.59
C ILE A 4 -1.88 0.75 1.35
N TYR A 5 -1.25 1.49 0.44
CA TYR A 5 -1.86 1.89 -0.82
C TYR A 5 -1.41 0.88 -1.88
N VAL A 6 -2.29 -0.05 -2.22
CA VAL A 6 -2.02 -1.11 -3.20
C VAL A 6 -2.11 -0.51 -4.60
N PRO A 7 -0.99 -0.46 -5.37
CA PRO A 7 -0.98 0.09 -6.71
C PRO A 7 -1.91 -0.68 -7.65
N SER A 8 -2.42 -0.02 -8.68
CA SER A 8 -3.13 -0.68 -9.80
C SER A 8 -2.30 -0.72 -11.08
N THR A 9 -1.00 -0.51 -10.95
CA THR A 9 -0.03 -0.56 -12.04
C THR A 9 1.07 -1.59 -11.73
N TYR A 10 1.65 -2.12 -12.80
CA TYR A 10 2.86 -2.93 -12.81
C TYR A 10 3.94 -2.17 -13.58
N ASN A 11 5.21 -2.32 -13.18
CA ASN A 11 6.32 -1.65 -13.86
C ASN A 11 6.05 -0.14 -13.99
N ILE A 12 5.75 0.49 -12.85
CA ILE A 12 5.44 1.92 -12.67
C ILE A 12 4.05 2.33 -13.20
N ASP A 13 3.74 2.09 -14.48
CA ASP A 13 2.58 2.72 -15.12
C ASP A 13 1.67 1.77 -15.92
N GLN A 14 2.00 0.49 -16.03
CA GLN A 14 1.22 -0.46 -16.84
C GLN A 14 -0.01 -0.91 -16.03
N PRO A 15 -1.25 -0.56 -16.43
CA PRO A 15 -2.42 -0.89 -15.63
C PRO A 15 -2.62 -2.40 -15.50
N ILE A 16 -2.98 -2.86 -14.31
CA ILE A 16 -3.30 -4.25 -14.00
C ILE A 16 -4.60 -4.38 -13.21
N ASP A 17 -5.19 -5.58 -13.22
CA ASP A 17 -6.12 -5.96 -12.16
C ASP A 17 -5.33 -6.23 -10.88
N ASN A 18 -5.44 -5.34 -9.90
CA ASN A 18 -4.73 -5.47 -8.63
C ASN A 18 -5.49 -6.29 -7.58
N THR A 19 -6.65 -6.86 -7.92
CA THR A 19 -7.46 -7.69 -7.01
C THR A 19 -6.64 -8.77 -6.28
N PRO A 20 -5.70 -9.51 -6.92
CA PRO A 20 -4.86 -10.48 -6.21
C PRO A 20 -4.01 -9.85 -5.09
N TYR A 21 -3.45 -8.67 -5.34
CA TYR A 21 -2.60 -7.94 -4.40
C TYR A 21 -3.40 -7.29 -3.27
N VAL A 22 -4.62 -6.84 -3.58
CA VAL A 22 -5.58 -6.36 -2.57
C VAL A 22 -5.98 -7.50 -1.63
N ASN A 23 -6.33 -8.66 -2.17
CA ASN A 23 -6.69 -9.82 -1.36
C ASN A 23 -5.52 -10.30 -0.49
N LYS A 24 -4.31 -10.34 -1.05
CA LYS A 24 -3.08 -10.61 -0.29
C LYS A 24 -2.88 -9.60 0.84
N SER A 25 -3.07 -8.31 0.57
CA SER A 25 -2.94 -7.24 1.59
C SER A 25 -3.99 -7.38 2.70
N LEU A 26 -5.24 -7.69 2.33
CA LEU A 26 -6.32 -7.94 3.29
C LEU A 26 -6.01 -9.15 4.17
N GLU A 27 -5.48 -10.22 3.58
CA GLU A 27 -5.08 -11.43 4.31
C GLU A 27 -3.93 -11.13 5.29
N GLU A 28 -2.85 -10.49 4.83
CA GLU A 28 -1.69 -10.15 5.66
C GLU A 28 -2.08 -9.24 6.83
N PHE A 29 -2.83 -8.17 6.57
CA PHE A 29 -3.27 -7.27 7.64
C PHE A 29 -4.25 -7.96 8.60
N SER A 30 -5.11 -8.85 8.10
CA SER A 30 -5.99 -9.64 8.97
C SER A 30 -5.21 -10.62 9.85
N ARG A 31 -4.14 -11.24 9.33
CA ARG A 31 -3.24 -12.09 10.11
C ARG A 31 -2.49 -11.30 11.18
N MET A 32 -2.01 -10.09 10.85
CA MET A 32 -1.25 -9.24 11.77
C MET A 32 -2.12 -8.57 12.85
N PHE A 33 -3.35 -8.18 12.50
CA PHE A 33 -4.15 -7.23 13.28
C PHE A 33 -5.59 -7.68 13.57
N GLY A 34 -5.98 -8.90 13.17
CA GLY A 34 -7.30 -9.47 13.46
C GLY A 34 -8.41 -9.08 12.48
N GLY A 35 -8.12 -8.20 11.51
CA GLY A 35 -9.05 -7.84 10.43
C GLY A 35 -8.48 -6.72 9.56
N ALA A 36 -9.07 -6.52 8.38
CA ALA A 36 -8.70 -5.45 7.47
C ALA A 36 -9.91 -5.00 6.63
N THR A 37 -9.84 -3.80 6.06
CA THR A 37 -10.85 -3.27 5.14
C THR A 37 -10.15 -2.64 3.94
N ALA A 38 -10.75 -2.81 2.76
CA ALA A 38 -10.28 -2.22 1.51
C ALA A 38 -11.26 -1.14 1.05
N ILE A 39 -10.74 -0.01 0.61
CA ILE A 39 -11.52 1.05 -0.04
C ILE A 39 -10.84 1.48 -1.34
N ASN A 40 -11.63 1.76 -2.37
CA ASN A 40 -11.12 2.31 -3.62
C ASN A 40 -10.72 3.78 -3.43
N GLY A 41 -9.63 4.19 -4.07
CA GLY A 41 -9.11 5.55 -4.04
C GLY A 41 -8.52 5.98 -5.38
N THR A 42 -8.13 7.25 -5.45
CA THR A 42 -7.35 7.82 -6.56
C THR A 42 -6.06 8.37 -5.98
N GLY A 43 -4.94 7.76 -6.35
CA GLY A 43 -3.60 8.29 -6.08
C GLY A 43 -3.26 9.37 -7.09
N SER A 44 -2.47 10.35 -6.69
CA SER A 44 -1.98 11.37 -7.62
C SER A 44 -0.68 12.01 -7.16
N TRP A 45 0.17 12.35 -8.12
CA TRP A 45 1.40 13.12 -7.93
C TRP A 45 1.63 14.07 -9.10
N LEU A 46 2.58 14.99 -8.95
CA LEU A 46 3.07 15.82 -10.04
C LEU A 46 4.30 15.14 -10.64
N SER A 47 4.31 14.96 -11.96
CA SER A 47 5.51 14.58 -12.71
C SER A 47 6.52 15.72 -12.78
N ASP A 48 7.74 15.43 -13.25
CA ASP A 48 8.82 16.42 -13.42
C ASP A 48 8.43 17.62 -14.30
N ASP A 49 7.46 17.44 -15.21
CA ASP A 49 6.91 18.48 -16.06
C ASP A 49 5.65 19.16 -15.47
N ASN A 50 5.40 19.04 -14.16
CA ASN A 50 4.26 19.60 -13.42
C ASN A 50 2.88 19.15 -13.93
N LYS A 51 2.79 17.97 -14.55
CA LYS A 51 1.48 17.38 -14.90
C LYS A 51 0.95 16.54 -13.74
N LEU A 52 -0.35 16.69 -13.48
CA LEU A 52 -1.06 15.87 -12.50
C LEU A 52 -1.27 14.46 -13.07
N ILE A 53 -0.50 13.51 -12.57
CA ILE A 53 -0.70 12.08 -12.85
C ILE A 53 -1.69 11.53 -11.83
N LYS A 54 -2.61 10.68 -12.29
CA LYS A 54 -3.61 10.01 -11.46
C LYS A 54 -3.59 8.52 -11.74
N GLU A 55 -3.73 7.73 -10.69
CA GLU A 55 -3.90 6.30 -10.79
C GLU A 55 -5.04 5.82 -9.89
N LYS A 56 -5.65 4.69 -10.24
CA LYS A 56 -6.53 3.99 -9.30
C LYS A 56 -5.66 3.33 -8.24
N VAL A 57 -6.07 3.38 -6.99
CA VAL A 57 -5.43 2.65 -5.90
C VAL A 57 -6.51 1.97 -5.07
N THR A 58 -6.12 0.90 -4.39
CA THR A 58 -6.95 0.32 -3.33
C THR A 58 -6.23 0.47 -2.01
N ILE A 59 -6.83 1.19 -1.08
CA ILE A 59 -6.27 1.45 0.24
C ILE A 59 -6.74 0.33 1.15
N VAL A 60 -5.81 -0.50 1.61
CA VAL A 60 -6.07 -1.54 2.61
C VAL A 60 -5.62 -1.02 3.97
N TYR A 61 -6.50 -1.07 4.96
CA TYR A 61 -6.20 -0.59 6.29
C TYR A 61 -6.68 -1.51 7.39
N SER A 62 -6.05 -1.39 8.54
CA SER A 62 -6.44 -2.09 9.77
C SER A 62 -6.23 -1.22 11.01
N TYR A 63 -7.07 -1.46 12.02
CA TYR A 63 -6.93 -0.93 13.36
C TYR A 63 -6.19 -1.95 14.22
N ALA A 64 -4.90 -1.73 14.43
CA ALA A 64 -4.11 -2.50 15.37
C ALA A 64 -4.28 -1.94 16.80
N GLU A 65 -4.57 -2.81 17.77
CA GLU A 65 -4.60 -2.45 19.20
C GLU A 65 -3.19 -2.11 19.70
N ASP A 66 -2.21 -2.96 19.38
CA ASP A 66 -0.79 -2.76 19.68
C ASP A 66 0.03 -2.72 18.39
N LEU A 67 0.67 -1.58 18.12
CA LEU A 67 1.59 -1.40 16.99
C LEU A 67 3.02 -1.21 17.51
N ASP A 68 3.67 -2.31 17.86
CA ASP A 68 5.08 -2.29 18.29
C ASP A 68 6.04 -2.24 17.09
N LYS A 69 7.35 -2.12 17.39
CA LYS A 69 8.39 -2.09 16.37
C LYS A 69 8.40 -3.37 15.50
N THR A 70 8.08 -4.52 16.07
CA THR A 70 8.08 -5.79 15.35
C THR A 70 6.99 -5.83 14.28
N LYS A 71 5.77 -5.44 14.63
CA LYS A 71 4.65 -5.35 13.69
C LYS A 71 4.88 -4.28 12.63
N ILE A 72 5.49 -3.14 13.02
CA ILE A 72 5.87 -2.11 12.04
C ILE A 72 6.88 -2.67 11.04
N ASN A 73 7.90 -3.41 11.50
CA ASN A 73 8.86 -4.04 10.60
C ASN A 73 8.19 -5.05 9.66
N GLN A 74 7.26 -5.88 10.16
CA GLN A 74 6.50 -6.81 9.32
C GLN A 74 5.71 -6.09 8.21
N VAL A 75 5.06 -4.97 8.55
CA VAL A 75 4.34 -4.15 7.57
C VAL A 75 5.31 -3.55 6.54
N VAL A 76 6.48 -3.07 6.97
CA VAL A 76 7.51 -2.52 6.08
C VAL A 76 8.05 -3.60 5.15
N ASP A 77 8.33 -4.80 5.65
CA ASP A 77 8.83 -5.92 4.87
C ASP A 77 7.78 -6.40 3.85
N TYR A 78 6.50 -6.41 4.23
CA TYR A 78 5.41 -6.67 3.32
C TYR A 78 5.33 -5.61 2.21
N ALA A 79 5.41 -4.32 2.55
CA ALA A 79 5.39 -3.24 1.57
C ALA A 79 6.57 -3.33 0.59
N LYS A 80 7.77 -3.72 1.06
CA LYS A 80 8.92 -4.01 0.19
C LYS A 80 8.64 -5.17 -0.77
N SER A 81 8.08 -6.29 -0.27
CA SER A 81 7.69 -7.42 -1.13
C SER A 81 6.70 -6.97 -2.21
N LEU A 82 5.69 -6.20 -1.83
CA LEU A 82 4.69 -5.68 -2.78
C LEU A 82 5.34 -4.77 -3.84
N LYS A 83 6.28 -3.90 -3.43
CA LYS A 83 7.05 -3.03 -4.33
C LYS A 83 7.81 -3.84 -5.38
N GLU A 84 8.54 -4.87 -4.95
CA GLU A 84 9.34 -5.74 -5.83
C GLU A 84 8.45 -6.56 -6.77
N GLU A 85 7.35 -7.14 -6.25
CA GLU A 85 6.40 -7.93 -7.05
C GLU A 85 5.73 -7.10 -8.14
N LEU A 86 5.39 -5.84 -7.85
CA LEU A 86 4.76 -4.91 -8.79
C LEU A 86 5.75 -4.06 -9.59
N LYS A 87 7.05 -4.18 -9.34
CA LYS A 87 8.12 -3.35 -9.96
C LYS A 87 7.84 -1.86 -9.84
N GLN A 88 7.50 -1.43 -8.65
CA GLN A 88 7.21 -0.03 -8.34
C GLN A 88 8.48 0.67 -7.85
N SER A 89 8.58 1.98 -8.11
CA SER A 89 9.62 2.81 -7.49
C SER A 89 9.35 3.05 -6.01
N SER A 90 8.08 3.02 -5.59
CA SER A 90 7.70 3.15 -4.19
C SER A 90 6.34 2.53 -3.89
N VAL A 91 6.12 2.12 -2.63
CA VAL A 91 4.79 1.81 -2.07
C VAL A 91 4.50 2.74 -0.90
N SER A 92 3.32 3.34 -0.88
CA SER A 92 2.91 4.26 0.20
C SER A 92 2.35 3.48 1.39
N LEU A 93 2.81 3.84 2.58
CA LEU A 93 2.37 3.32 3.87
C LEU A 93 1.96 4.47 4.79
N GLU A 94 0.82 4.36 5.45
CA GLU A 94 0.40 5.31 6.49
C GLU A 94 0.34 4.60 7.84
N VAL A 95 1.08 5.11 8.82
CA VAL A 95 1.07 4.58 10.20
C VAL A 95 0.67 5.70 11.14
N ASN A 96 -0.46 5.52 11.83
CA ASN A 96 -1.01 6.49 12.78
C ASN A 96 -1.11 7.92 12.20
N GLY A 97 -1.56 8.04 10.95
CA GLY A 97 -1.75 9.32 10.26
C GLY A 97 -0.48 9.92 9.63
N LYS A 98 0.68 9.27 9.79
CA LYS A 98 1.92 9.69 9.14
C LYS A 98 2.19 8.85 7.91
N MET A 99 2.43 9.52 6.78
CA MET A 99 2.79 8.89 5.51
C MET A 99 4.28 8.56 5.44
N TYR A 100 4.58 7.41 4.85
CA TYR A 100 5.91 6.88 4.57
C TYR A 100 5.93 6.32 3.15
N PHE A 101 7.05 6.49 2.47
CA PHE A 101 7.30 5.95 1.14
C PHE A 101 8.35 4.86 1.24
N ILE A 102 8.02 3.65 0.81
CA ILE A 102 8.93 2.51 0.80
C ILE A 102 9.57 2.45 -0.57
N GLU A 103 10.77 3.03 -0.70
CA GLU A 103 11.57 3.13 -1.93
C GLU A 103 12.41 1.88 -2.23
#